data_AF-A0A2V5PJL1-F1
#
_entry.id   AF-A0A2V5PJL1-F1
#
_cell.length_a   1.000
_cell.length_b   1.000
_cell.length_c   1.000
_cell.angle_alpha   90.00
_cell.angle_beta   90.00
_cell.angle_gamma   90.00
#
_symmetry.space_group_name_H-M   'P 1'
#
loop_
_entity.id
_entity.type
_entity.pdbx_description
1 polymer ?
#
loop_
_entity_poly.entity_id
_entity_poly.type
_entity_poly.pdbx_seq_one_letter_code
_entity_poly.pdbx_strand_id
1 'polypeptide(L)'
;MIRVGALEIAALETPGHSPDSVSFLVREGGRPVSVFTGDTLFAGDVGRPDLRDAEEKPVRLAAALYDSLFGKLLGLPDDTKVFPAHGSGSLCGRKISSAP
;
A
#
# COMPACT_ATOMS: atom_id res chain seq x y z
N MET A 1 -1.71 -17.16 -2.44
CA MET A 1 -0.50 -16.88 -3.24
C MET A 1 -0.77 -17.30 -4.67
N ILE A 2 -0.50 -16.43 -5.63
CA ILE A 2 -0.66 -16.69 -7.07
C ILE A 2 0.75 -16.80 -7.67
N ARG A 3 0.98 -17.74 -8.59
CA ARG A 3 2.25 -17.88 -9.30
C ARG A 3 2.09 -17.49 -10.77
N VAL A 4 3.02 -16.71 -11.30
CA VAL A 4 3.09 -16.31 -12.71
C VAL A 4 4.51 -16.56 -13.20
N GLY A 5 4.74 -17.69 -13.84
CA GLY A 5 6.11 -18.13 -14.15
C GLY A 5 6.95 -18.28 -12.87
N ALA A 6 8.10 -17.61 -12.83
CA ALA A 6 8.99 -17.59 -11.67
C ALA A 6 8.54 -16.64 -10.54
N LEU A 7 7.51 -15.82 -10.79
CA LEU A 7 7.04 -14.83 -9.84
C LEU A 7 6.02 -15.42 -8.86
N GLU A 8 6.18 -15.09 -7.58
CA GLU A 8 5.25 -15.41 -6.51
C GLU A 8 4.58 -14.13 -6.02
N ILE A 9 3.26 -14.07 -6.11
CA ILE A 9 2.46 -12.91 -5.73
C ILE A 9 1.64 -13.24 -4.49
N ALA A 10 1.87 -12.48 -3.41
CA ALA A 10 1.14 -12.59 -2.16
C ALA A 10 0.27 -11.36 -1.94
N ALA A 11 -1.00 -11.57 -1.60
CA ALA A 11 -1.87 -10.53 -1.10
C ALA A 11 -1.51 -10.24 0.37
N LEU A 12 -1.31 -8.97 0.68
CA LEU A 12 -1.14 -8.44 2.02
C LEU A 12 -2.32 -7.54 2.31
N GLU A 13 -3.13 -7.86 3.31
CA GLU A 13 -4.16 -6.94 3.78
C GLU A 13 -3.46 -5.65 4.25
N THR A 14 -3.87 -4.50 3.72
CA THR A 14 -3.31 -3.20 4.08
C THR A 14 -4.41 -2.16 4.28
N PRO A 15 -5.36 -2.42 5.20
CA PRO A 15 -6.48 -1.52 5.47
C PRO A 15 -5.98 -0.13 5.87
N GLY A 16 -6.72 0.90 5.47
CA GLY A 16 -6.41 2.26 5.85
C GLY A 16 -7.05 3.30 4.95
N HIS A 17 -6.70 3.28 3.65
CA HIS A 17 -7.42 4.10 2.67
C HIS A 17 -8.87 3.62 2.49
N SER A 18 -9.05 2.29 2.45
CA SER A 18 -10.32 1.59 2.59
C SER A 18 -10.17 0.42 3.57
N PRO A 19 -11.25 -0.05 4.20
CA PRO A 19 -11.19 -1.20 5.12
C PRO A 19 -10.78 -2.50 4.42
N ASP A 20 -11.02 -2.62 3.13
CA ASP A 20 -10.74 -3.79 2.28
C ASP A 20 -9.46 -3.64 1.44
N SER A 21 -8.65 -2.60 1.68
CA SER A 21 -7.41 -2.36 0.93
C SER A 21 -6.44 -3.54 1.05
N VAL A 22 -5.87 -3.94 -0.09
CA VAL A 22 -4.86 -5.01 -0.20
C VAL A 22 -3.69 -4.52 -1.05
N SER A 23 -2.47 -4.82 -0.61
CA SER A 23 -1.24 -4.67 -1.37
C SER A 23 -0.78 -6.02 -1.94
N PHE A 24 -0.11 -6.02 -3.08
CA PHE A 24 0.42 -7.24 -3.69
C PHE A 24 1.95 -7.25 -3.66
N LEU A 25 2.52 -8.12 -2.83
CA LEU A 25 3.95 -8.35 -2.74
C LEU A 25 4.38 -9.36 -3.81
N VAL A 26 5.31 -8.95 -4.67
CA VAL A 26 5.93 -9.81 -5.68
C VAL A 26 7.28 -10.28 -5.19
N ARG A 27 7.52 -11.58 -5.32
CA ARG A 27 8.79 -12.23 -5.03
C ARG A 27 9.31 -12.98 -6.24
N GLU A 28 10.63 -13.02 -6.37
CA GLU A 28 11.34 -13.86 -7.33
C GLU A 28 12.43 -14.63 -6.56
N GLY A 29 12.49 -15.95 -6.70
CA GLY A 29 13.40 -16.78 -5.91
C GLY A 29 13.19 -16.66 -4.38
N GLY A 30 11.96 -16.38 -3.95
CA GLY A 30 11.60 -16.17 -2.54
C GLY A 30 11.93 -14.78 -1.97
N ARG A 31 12.62 -13.92 -2.73
CA ARG A 31 13.03 -12.58 -2.29
C ARG A 31 12.03 -11.51 -2.75
N PRO A 32 11.59 -10.56 -1.90
CA PRO A 32 10.82 -9.39 -2.33
C PRO A 32 11.54 -8.63 -3.45
N VAL A 33 10.81 -8.29 -4.52
CA VAL A 33 11.34 -7.47 -5.62
C VAL A 33 10.49 -6.22 -5.87
N SER A 34 9.19 -6.31 -5.63
CA SER A 34 8.29 -5.17 -5.70
C SER A 34 7.04 -5.37 -4.87
N VAL A 35 6.36 -4.27 -4.55
CA VAL A 35 5.05 -4.25 -3.93
C VAL A 35 4.14 -3.25 -4.64
N PHE A 36 2.96 -3.72 -5.03
CA PHE A 36 1.89 -2.86 -5.53
C PHE A 36 1.03 -2.44 -4.35
N THR A 37 1.10 -1.17 -3.95
CA THR A 37 0.57 -0.68 -2.68
C THR A 37 -0.83 -0.11 -2.77
N GLY A 38 -1.42 -0.09 -3.97
CA GLY A 38 -2.70 0.56 -4.21
C GLY A 38 -2.65 2.02 -3.73
N ASP A 39 -3.63 2.39 -2.92
CA ASP A 39 -3.71 3.70 -2.28
C ASP A 39 -3.26 3.70 -0.82
N THR A 40 -2.63 2.63 -0.31
CA THR A 40 -2.12 2.60 1.07
C THR A 40 -0.86 3.47 1.22
N LEU A 41 0.12 3.28 0.34
CA LEU A 41 1.42 3.98 0.38
C LEU A 41 1.75 4.58 -0.98
N PHE A 42 2.08 5.87 -1.00
CA PHE A 42 2.50 6.64 -2.16
C PHE A 42 3.96 7.11 -2.04
N ALA A 43 4.48 7.71 -3.10
CA ALA A 43 5.75 8.43 -3.05
C ALA A 43 5.63 9.64 -2.11
N GLY A 44 6.24 9.54 -0.93
CA GLY A 44 6.28 10.62 0.07
C GLY A 44 4.96 10.90 0.78
N ASP A 45 3.93 10.05 0.63
CA ASP A 45 2.62 10.23 1.27
C ASP A 45 1.86 8.91 1.42
N VAL A 46 0.66 8.95 2.01
CA VAL A 46 -0.20 7.79 2.27
C VAL A 46 -1.65 8.08 1.87
N GLY A 47 -2.43 7.01 1.70
CA GLY A 47 -3.87 7.11 1.45
C GLY A 47 -4.62 7.89 2.51
N ARG A 48 -5.58 8.72 2.11
CA ARG A 48 -6.44 9.35 3.11
C ARG A 48 -7.47 8.35 3.66
N PRO A 49 -7.66 8.28 4.99
CA PRO A 49 -8.60 7.36 5.65
C PRO A 49 -10.02 7.94 5.80
N ASP A 50 -10.30 9.11 5.20
CA ASP A 50 -11.54 9.88 5.38
C ASP A 50 -12.39 9.99 4.10
N LEU A 51 -11.96 9.33 3.01
CA LEU A 51 -12.60 9.45 1.69
C LEU A 51 -13.73 8.44 1.46
N ARG A 52 -13.66 7.28 2.10
CA ARG A 52 -14.64 6.20 1.96
C ARG A 52 -15.19 5.82 3.34
N ASP A 53 -16.48 5.55 3.33
CA ASP A 53 -17.37 5.16 4.42
C ASP A 53 -17.84 6.22 5.43
N ALA A 54 -19.17 6.29 5.52
CA ALA A 54 -19.92 6.91 6.61
C ALA A 54 -20.08 5.97 7.82
N GLU A 55 -19.73 4.68 7.69
CA GLU A 55 -19.90 3.67 8.74
C GLU A 55 -18.64 3.45 9.60
N GLU A 56 -17.45 3.42 8.98
CA GLU A 56 -16.17 3.33 9.68
C GLU A 56 -15.69 4.72 10.08
N LYS A 57 -15.31 4.91 11.36
CA LYS A 57 -14.79 6.21 11.81
C LYS A 57 -13.40 6.43 11.22
N PRO A 58 -13.09 7.60 10.61
CA PRO A 58 -11.76 7.88 10.03
C PRO A 58 -10.57 7.62 10.97
N VAL A 59 -10.77 7.76 12.29
CA VAL A 59 -9.76 7.45 13.31
C VAL A 59 -9.37 5.97 13.31
N ARG A 60 -10.33 5.06 13.10
CA ARG A 60 -10.05 3.61 13.02
C ARG A 60 -9.26 3.27 11.77
N LEU A 61 -9.67 3.83 10.63
CA LEU A 61 -8.95 3.66 9.37
C LEU A 61 -7.54 4.26 9.44
N ALA A 62 -7.34 5.38 10.13
CA ALA A 62 -6.01 5.95 10.38
C ALA A 62 -5.12 5.02 11.23
N ALA A 63 -5.68 4.38 12.27
CA ALA A 63 -4.95 3.39 13.08
C ALA A 63 -4.60 2.15 12.24
N ALA A 64 -5.55 1.63 11.47
CA ALA A 64 -5.32 0.50 10.56
C ALA A 64 -4.26 0.81 9.50
N LEU A 65 -4.26 2.04 8.97
CA LEU A 65 -3.26 2.52 8.03
C LEU A 65 -1.86 2.51 8.65
N TYR A 66 -1.74 3.00 9.90
CA TYR A 66 -0.48 2.97 10.64
C TYR A 66 0.04 1.53 10.79
N ASP A 67 -0.82 0.61 11.24
CA ASP A 67 -0.44 -0.80 11.42
C ASP A 67 -0.05 -1.46 10.09
N SER A 68 -0.75 -1.13 9.00
CA SER A 68 -0.42 -1.63 7.65
C SER A 68 0.93 -1.13 7.16
N LEU A 69 1.26 0.13 7.43
CA LEU A 69 2.54 0.71 7.03
C LEU A 69 3.68 0.11 7.84
N PHE A 70 3.63 0.22 9.16
CA PHE A 70 4.76 -0.16 10.02
C PHE A 70 4.86 -1.66 10.27
N GLY A 71 3.74 -2.38 10.26
CA GLY A 71 3.72 -3.83 10.46
C GLY A 71 3.97 -4.64 9.19
N LYS A 72 3.83 -4.04 8.00
CA LYS A 72 3.92 -4.77 6.72
C LYS A 72 4.80 -4.07 5.68
N LEU A 73 4.43 -2.87 5.24
CA LEU A 73 5.05 -2.25 4.05
C LEU A 73 6.44 -1.67 4.31
N LEU A 74 6.62 -0.93 5.40
CA LEU A 74 7.88 -0.28 5.76
C LEU A 74 8.91 -1.24 6.37
N GLY A 75 8.51 -2.49 6.63
CA GLY A 75 9.43 -3.57 7.03
C GLY A 75 9.98 -4.38 5.85
N LEU A 76 9.58 -4.08 4.61
CA LEU A 76 10.16 -4.70 3.42
C LEU A 76 11.60 -4.23 3.20
N PRO A 77 12.47 -5.03 2.56
CA PRO A 77 13.83 -4.61 2.23
C PRO A 77 13.86 -3.30 1.44
N ASP A 78 14.83 -2.43 1.72
CA ASP A 78 14.97 -1.08 1.11
C ASP A 78 15.05 -1.10 -0.42
N ASP A 79 15.49 -2.21 -1.03
CA ASP A 79 15.56 -2.38 -2.48
C ASP A 79 14.24 -2.85 -3.11
N THR A 80 13.17 -3.02 -2.30
CA THR A 80 11.84 -3.40 -2.79
C THR A 80 11.18 -2.20 -3.48
N LYS A 81 10.89 -2.35 -4.78
CA LYS A 81 10.23 -1.28 -5.55
C LYS A 81 8.78 -1.10 -5.12
N VAL A 82 8.35 0.14 -4.92
CA VAL A 82 6.97 0.49 -4.54
C VAL A 82 6.21 1.00 -5.76
N PHE A 83 5.06 0.40 -6.04
CA PHE A 83 4.17 0.77 -7.15
C PHE A 83 2.79 1.17 -6.63
N PRO A 84 2.54 2.46 -6.38
CA PRO A 84 1.22 2.95 -5.99
C PRO A 84 0.21 2.92 -7.15
N ALA A 85 -1.08 2.98 -6.84
CA ALA A 85 -2.13 3.14 -7.85
C ALA A 85 -2.28 4.60 -8.34
N HIS A 86 -1.90 5.58 -7.52
CA HIS A 86 -1.96 7.00 -7.86
C HIS A 86 -0.62 7.73 -7.66
N GLY A 87 -0.45 8.83 -8.40
CA GLY A 87 0.71 9.73 -8.34
C GLY A 87 0.32 11.17 -8.02
N SER A 88 1.26 12.10 -8.24
CA SER A 88 1.06 13.54 -8.00
C SER A 88 -0.22 14.08 -8.64
N GLY A 89 -0.99 14.86 -7.88
CA GLY A 89 -2.25 15.47 -8.33
C GLY A 89 -3.51 14.64 -8.03
N SER A 90 -3.38 13.42 -7.53
CA SER A 90 -4.52 12.63 -7.05
C SER A 90 -5.10 13.18 -5.75
N LEU A 91 -6.43 13.07 -5.61
CA LEU A 91 -7.16 13.40 -4.38
C LEU A 91 -7.05 12.31 -3.30
N CYS A 92 -6.57 11.11 -3.67
CA CYS A 92 -6.40 9.97 -2.76
C CYS A 92 -5.26 10.16 -1.76
N GLY A 93 -4.32 11.05 -2.04
CA GLY A 93 -3.26 11.49 -1.12
C GLY A 93 -3.38 12.98 -0.81
N ARG A 94 -2.69 13.43 0.24
CA ARG A 94 -2.66 14.84 0.64
C ARG A 94 -1.65 15.64 -0.20
N LYS A 95 -0.47 15.08 -0.45
CA LYS A 95 0.64 15.64 -1.24
C LYS A 95 1.56 14.54 -1.75
N ILE A 96 1.10 13.79 -2.74
CA ILE A 96 1.93 12.76 -3.41
C ILE A 96 3.06 13.43 -4.19
N SER A 97 4.28 12.97 -3.95
CA SER A 97 5.47 13.45 -4.65
C SER A 97 5.41 13.15 -6.15
N SER A 98 5.95 14.05 -6.97
CA SER A 98 6.23 13.79 -8.39
C SER A 98 7.65 13.27 -8.63
N ALA A 99 8.45 13.14 -7.56
CA ALA A 99 9.79 12.56 -7.65
C ALA A 99 9.68 11.06 -7.90
N PRO A 100 10.57 10.50 -8.73
CA PRO A 100 10.61 9.07 -9.06
C PRO A 100 10.98 8.20 -7.85
#